data_AF-A0A841Y9P6-F1
#
_entry.id   AF-A0A841Y9P6-F1
#
_cell.length_a   1.000
_cell.length_b   1.000
_cell.length_c   1.000
_cell.angle_alpha   90.00
_cell.angle_beta   90.00
_cell.angle_gamma   90.00
#
_symmetry.space_group_name_H-M   'P 1'
#
loop_
_entity.id
_entity.type
_entity.pdbx_description
1 polymer ?
#
loop_
_entity_poly.entity_id
_entity_poly.type
_entity_poly.pdbx_seq_one_letter_code
_entity_poly.pdbx_strand_id
1 'polypeptide(L)'
;MVVCLVFIQVIVMAAGPSPDAKSWGNQFITDVKILDSDSNPISEIPINAGFKVRYEWSIPNKEDVYEGDTMQVILPSELQTAPNQQLDFKDDNGNTVARGQATVAGSNQYEVTFTDYPETHSNVSGYFEFYVKFSDEVQPGNPVDIVFDIPGGSVVLPVTPEEPGDPGDPGDPGEPGDPAGDKFYKAGYYTENGTIEWFVTIIPPKLKSDPGMPGYYDPLFNVVVNDSYSQGQELIENTVKVRNAYLLEGDPQAIPSGDFSPIGVTNLDLNNRTFSVNLGDLDDGYGRQISYETRITDPEIEAYTNDASVTAQDFERDDGATVRIEGGEGGAGGEQAGFSVMKEDSNSNPLPGAKFTLSRITSSGATEIATGLESGPDGKISYPQTLKFGTYQLVETEAPDGFQLLSDPYEFTLDSAGIKELTIPIVNKAEVGSVTLLKHEAGDEGKVLEGAKFMLYSGVAPNGTPIDEYETGPDGKITV
;
A
#
# COMPACT_ATOMS: atom_id res chain seq x y z
N MET A 1 -45.50 29.33 -1.62
CA MET A 1 -44.98 28.25 -0.76
C MET A 1 -43.59 27.93 -1.28
N VAL A 2 -42.57 28.55 -0.70
CA VAL A 2 -41.17 28.39 -1.13
C VAL A 2 -40.59 27.28 -0.26
N VAL A 3 -40.33 26.13 -0.84
CA VAL A 3 -39.65 25.02 -0.17
C VAL A 3 -38.17 25.37 -0.13
N CYS A 4 -37.68 25.71 1.05
CA CYS A 4 -36.27 25.94 1.30
C CYS A 4 -35.61 24.56 1.50
N LEU A 5 -34.96 24.05 0.45
CA LEU A 5 -34.08 22.87 0.54
C LEU A 5 -32.81 23.30 1.27
N VAL A 6 -32.72 22.96 2.56
CA VAL A 6 -31.47 23.08 3.32
C VAL A 6 -30.59 21.90 2.90
N PHE A 7 -29.59 22.17 2.06
CA PHE A 7 -28.50 21.23 1.83
C PHE A 7 -27.64 21.20 3.09
N ILE A 8 -27.77 20.14 3.89
CA ILE A 8 -26.80 19.83 4.95
C ILE A 8 -25.53 19.35 4.23
N GLN A 9 -24.52 20.21 4.16
CA GLN A 9 -23.17 19.78 3.81
C GLN A 9 -22.66 18.90 4.94
N VAL A 10 -22.57 17.59 4.68
CA VAL A 10 -21.71 16.71 5.47
C VAL A 10 -20.28 17.14 5.16
N ILE A 11 -19.68 17.89 6.09
CA ILE A 11 -18.23 18.14 6.06
C ILE A 11 -17.60 16.82 6.52
N VAL A 12 -17.29 15.96 5.55
CA VAL A 12 -16.31 14.89 5.78
C VAL A 12 -14.98 15.62 5.91
N MET A 13 -14.47 15.75 7.13
CA MET A 13 -13.04 15.97 7.29
C MET A 13 -12.40 14.69 6.80
N ALA A 14 -11.92 14.68 5.55
CA ALA A 14 -10.86 13.78 5.17
C ALA A 14 -9.77 14.00 6.23
N ALA A 15 -9.45 12.97 7.00
CA ALA A 15 -8.30 13.02 7.87
C ALA A 15 -7.14 13.42 6.96
N GLY A 16 -6.61 14.63 7.14
CA GLY A 16 -5.34 14.99 6.53
C GLY A 16 -4.30 13.96 6.99
N PRO A 17 -3.20 13.77 6.22
CA PRO A 17 -2.16 12.82 6.59
C PRO A 17 -1.81 13.00 8.07
N SER A 18 -1.85 11.88 8.81
CA SER A 18 -1.48 11.85 10.23
C SER A 18 -0.13 12.54 10.42
N PRO A 19 0.02 13.40 11.45
CA PRO A 19 1.32 13.96 11.78
C PRO A 19 2.23 12.82 12.27
N ASP A 20 3.18 12.46 11.41
CA ASP A 20 4.20 11.40 11.53
C ASP A 20 3.69 9.97 11.28
N ALA A 21 3.91 9.49 10.05
CA ALA A 21 3.80 8.08 9.68
C ALA A 21 4.66 7.21 10.62
N LYS A 22 4.06 6.15 11.17
CA LYS A 22 4.70 5.27 12.14
C LYS A 22 5.30 4.05 11.45
N SER A 23 6.50 3.66 11.86
CA SER A 23 7.03 2.34 11.53
C SER A 23 6.62 1.30 12.59
N TRP A 24 6.03 0.20 12.13
CA TRP A 24 5.62 -0.97 12.90
C TRP A 24 6.71 -2.05 12.95
N GLY A 25 7.87 -1.83 12.31
CA GLY A 25 8.94 -2.83 12.23
C GLY A 25 8.43 -4.14 11.62
N ASN A 26 8.75 -5.28 12.20
CA ASN A 26 8.27 -6.60 11.76
C ASN A 26 7.06 -7.11 12.57
N GLN A 27 6.36 -6.28 13.33
CA GLN A 27 5.36 -6.70 14.32
C GLN A 27 4.15 -7.45 13.76
N PHE A 28 3.85 -7.29 12.46
CA PHE A 28 2.73 -7.95 11.80
C PHE A 28 3.12 -9.23 11.08
N ILE A 29 4.41 -9.58 11.00
CA ILE A 29 4.86 -10.82 10.36
C ILE A 29 4.41 -12.02 11.19
N THR A 30 3.83 -13.02 10.52
CA THR A 30 3.33 -14.24 11.15
C THR A 30 4.07 -15.49 10.71
N ASP A 31 4.62 -15.52 9.50
CA ASP A 31 5.36 -16.66 8.94
C ASP A 31 6.31 -16.20 7.82
N VAL A 32 7.30 -17.03 7.49
CA VAL A 32 8.24 -16.78 6.39
C VAL A 32 8.66 -18.08 5.70
N LYS A 33 8.82 -18.03 4.38
CA LYS A 33 9.20 -19.18 3.53
C LYS A 33 10.21 -18.76 2.48
N ILE A 34 11.04 -19.72 2.05
CA ILE A 34 11.92 -19.61 0.89
C ILE A 34 11.33 -20.45 -0.24
N LEU A 35 11.16 -19.85 -1.41
CA LEU A 35 10.46 -20.42 -2.56
C LEU A 35 11.26 -20.28 -3.87
N ASP A 36 10.96 -21.12 -4.85
CA ASP A 36 11.42 -20.94 -6.24
C ASP A 36 10.58 -19.89 -6.98
N SER A 37 10.89 -19.69 -8.28
CA SER A 37 10.15 -18.78 -9.16
C SER A 37 8.67 -19.16 -9.30
N ASP A 38 8.35 -20.45 -9.21
CA ASP A 38 7.00 -21.00 -9.28
C ASP A 38 6.29 -21.00 -7.91
N SER A 39 6.88 -20.32 -6.91
CA SER A 39 6.37 -20.17 -5.54
C SER A 39 6.23 -21.50 -4.77
N ASN A 40 7.03 -22.50 -5.12
CA ASN A 40 7.14 -23.76 -4.36
C ASN A 40 8.28 -23.68 -3.35
N PRO A 41 8.15 -24.29 -2.15
CA PRO A 41 9.24 -24.32 -1.18
C PRO A 41 10.51 -24.98 -1.71
N ILE A 42 11.67 -24.35 -1.48
CA ILE A 42 12.98 -24.87 -1.86
C ILE A 42 13.99 -24.77 -0.72
N SER A 43 15.01 -25.64 -0.78
CA SER A 43 16.11 -25.67 0.20
C SER A 43 17.48 -25.95 -0.42
N GLU A 44 17.55 -26.12 -1.74
CA GLU A 44 18.79 -26.31 -2.50
C GLU A 44 18.78 -25.27 -3.62
N ILE A 45 19.75 -24.36 -3.61
CA ILE A 45 19.70 -23.14 -4.42
C ILE A 45 21.09 -22.84 -4.99
N PRO A 46 21.26 -22.75 -6.33
CA PRO A 46 22.51 -22.31 -6.92
C PRO A 46 22.90 -20.91 -6.45
N ILE A 47 24.17 -20.69 -6.13
CA ILE A 47 24.62 -19.42 -5.54
C ILE A 47 24.41 -18.20 -6.44
N ASN A 48 24.32 -18.41 -7.76
CA ASN A 48 24.08 -17.38 -8.77
C ASN A 48 22.59 -17.20 -9.14
N ALA A 49 21.68 -17.97 -8.53
CA ALA A 49 20.25 -17.89 -8.80
C ALA A 49 19.55 -16.91 -7.86
N GLY A 50 18.59 -16.16 -8.41
CA GLY A 50 17.56 -15.48 -7.62
C GLY A 50 16.49 -16.47 -7.17
N PHE A 51 15.91 -16.22 -6.01
CA PHE A 51 14.82 -17.02 -5.43
C PHE A 51 13.93 -16.14 -4.58
N LYS A 52 12.73 -16.62 -4.22
CA LYS A 52 11.75 -15.80 -3.50
C LYS A 52 11.82 -16.01 -1.99
N VAL A 53 11.64 -14.94 -1.24
CA VAL A 53 11.26 -15.00 0.17
C VAL A 53 9.83 -14.51 0.27
N ARG A 54 8.96 -15.31 0.89
CA ARG A 54 7.56 -14.99 1.15
C ARG A 54 7.35 -14.75 2.62
N TYR A 55 6.79 -13.60 2.96
CA TYR A 55 6.34 -13.25 4.29
C TYR A 55 4.81 -13.27 4.34
N GLU A 56 4.27 -13.97 5.34
CA GLU A 56 2.85 -13.88 5.71
C GLU A 56 2.71 -12.83 6.81
N TRP A 57 1.65 -12.04 6.78
CA TRP A 57 1.42 -10.98 7.75
C TRP A 57 -0.05 -10.80 8.12
N SER A 58 -0.30 -10.31 9.33
CA SER A 58 -1.64 -9.97 9.80
C SER A 58 -1.59 -8.80 10.79
N ILE A 59 -2.45 -7.81 10.55
CA ILE A 59 -2.67 -6.66 11.44
C ILE A 59 -3.71 -7.07 12.49
N PRO A 60 -3.36 -7.10 13.80
CA PRO A 60 -4.35 -7.34 14.83
C PRO A 60 -5.39 -6.22 14.88
N ASN A 61 -6.69 -6.54 14.96
CA ASN A 61 -7.80 -5.55 14.95
C ASN A 61 -7.75 -4.46 16.04
N LYS A 62 -6.96 -4.69 17.09
CA LYS A 62 -6.74 -3.72 18.16
C LYS A 62 -5.75 -2.61 17.78
N GLU A 63 -4.96 -2.81 16.73
CA GLU A 63 -3.98 -1.85 16.25
C GLU A 63 -4.63 -0.95 15.20
N ASP A 64 -4.40 0.34 15.33
CA ASP A 64 -4.85 1.33 14.37
C ASP A 64 -3.68 1.70 13.45
N VAL A 65 -3.67 1.10 12.27
CA VAL A 65 -2.74 1.38 11.18
C VAL A 65 -3.41 2.38 10.23
N TYR A 66 -2.66 3.43 9.87
CA TYR A 66 -3.14 4.53 9.03
C TYR A 66 -2.38 4.58 7.70
N GLU A 67 -2.92 5.31 6.73
CA GLU A 67 -2.22 5.57 5.48
C GLU A 67 -0.81 6.16 5.73
N GLY A 68 0.18 5.57 5.06
CA GLY A 68 1.58 5.97 5.15
C GLY A 68 2.39 5.27 6.25
N ASP A 69 1.74 4.59 7.21
CA ASP A 69 2.44 3.74 8.16
C ASP A 69 3.22 2.64 7.44
N THR A 70 4.37 2.24 7.99
CA THR A 70 5.25 1.25 7.36
C THR A 70 5.46 0.01 8.21
N MET A 71 5.67 -1.13 7.55
CA MET A 71 6.23 -2.37 8.11
C MET A 71 7.55 -2.63 7.39
N GLN A 72 8.55 -3.13 8.11
CA GLN A 72 9.87 -3.41 7.56
C GLN A 72 10.28 -4.84 7.88
N VAL A 73 10.87 -5.52 6.90
CA VAL A 73 11.55 -6.79 7.10
C VAL A 73 13.02 -6.62 6.79
N ILE A 74 13.85 -7.13 7.69
CA ILE A 74 15.31 -7.16 7.54
C ILE A 74 15.68 -8.59 7.19
N LEU A 75 16.25 -8.75 6.00
CA LEU A 75 16.79 -10.02 5.53
C LEU A 75 18.03 -10.41 6.36
N PRO A 76 18.23 -11.70 6.62
CA PRO A 76 19.47 -12.22 7.20
C PRO A 76 20.70 -11.85 6.36
N SER A 77 21.88 -11.81 6.97
CA SER A 77 23.14 -11.39 6.30
C SER A 77 23.53 -12.25 5.10
N GLU A 78 23.03 -13.48 5.05
CA GLU A 78 23.20 -14.43 3.95
C GLU A 78 22.42 -14.02 2.70
N LEU A 79 21.45 -13.12 2.82
CA LEU A 79 20.53 -12.71 1.77
C LEU A 79 20.61 -11.21 1.50
N GLN A 80 20.39 -10.85 0.24
CA GLN A 80 20.28 -9.47 -0.19
C GLN A 80 19.13 -9.35 -1.19
N THR A 81 18.45 -8.21 -1.18
CA THR A 81 17.37 -7.93 -2.12
C THR A 81 17.88 -7.97 -3.56
N ALA A 82 17.08 -8.56 -4.45
CA ALA A 82 17.27 -8.39 -5.88
C ALA A 82 16.72 -7.02 -6.31
N PRO A 83 17.15 -6.50 -7.48
CA PRO A 83 16.50 -5.34 -8.07
C PRO A 83 15.00 -5.55 -8.24
N ASN A 84 14.19 -4.65 -7.68
CA ASN A 84 12.73 -4.77 -7.70
C ASN A 84 12.02 -3.43 -7.94
N GLN A 85 10.77 -3.54 -8.37
CA GLN A 85 9.84 -2.42 -8.47
C GLN A 85 8.98 -2.31 -7.21
N GLN A 86 8.31 -1.18 -7.06
CA GLN A 86 7.22 -1.05 -6.10
C GLN A 86 6.07 -1.97 -6.52
N LEU A 87 5.64 -2.83 -5.60
CA LEU A 87 4.58 -3.80 -5.78
C LEU A 87 3.33 -3.32 -5.06
N ASP A 88 2.18 -3.38 -5.74
CA ASP A 88 0.89 -3.13 -5.12
C ASP A 88 0.33 -4.45 -4.57
N PHE A 89 0.07 -4.52 -3.26
CA PHE A 89 -0.59 -5.65 -2.64
C PHE A 89 -2.09 -5.43 -2.66
N LYS A 90 -2.84 -6.23 -3.42
CA LYS A 90 -4.26 -5.99 -3.70
C LYS A 90 -5.18 -7.02 -3.05
N ASP A 91 -6.41 -6.60 -2.78
CA ASP A 91 -7.51 -7.50 -2.41
C ASP A 91 -8.16 -8.15 -3.64
N ASP A 92 -9.08 -9.09 -3.38
CA ASP A 92 -9.82 -9.81 -4.42
C ASP A 92 -10.65 -8.87 -5.33
N ASN A 93 -10.92 -7.63 -4.89
CA ASN A 93 -11.64 -6.62 -5.64
C ASN A 93 -10.70 -5.65 -6.39
N GLY A 94 -9.38 -5.82 -6.27
CA GLY A 94 -8.36 -4.98 -6.89
C GLY A 94 -8.00 -3.70 -6.12
N ASN A 95 -8.49 -3.52 -4.89
CA ASN A 95 -8.12 -2.40 -4.03
C ASN A 95 -6.70 -2.61 -3.49
N THR A 96 -5.85 -1.59 -3.58
CA THR A 96 -4.49 -1.64 -3.02
C THR A 96 -4.56 -1.52 -1.50
N VAL A 97 -4.05 -2.52 -0.79
CA VAL A 97 -3.98 -2.56 0.67
C VAL A 97 -2.68 -1.93 1.18
N ALA A 98 -1.56 -2.26 0.52
CA ALA A 98 -0.24 -1.74 0.83
C ALA A 98 0.65 -1.77 -0.41
N ARG A 99 1.81 -1.13 -0.33
CA ARG A 99 2.83 -1.12 -1.38
C ARG A 99 4.17 -1.55 -0.82
N GLY A 100 4.87 -2.47 -1.48
CA GLY A 100 6.17 -2.97 -1.04
C GLY A 100 7.30 -2.68 -2.01
N GLN A 101 8.49 -2.34 -1.52
CA GLN A 101 9.71 -2.20 -2.33
C GLN A 101 10.97 -2.45 -1.48
N ALA A 102 12.07 -2.84 -2.11
CA ALA A 102 13.38 -2.80 -1.44
C ALA A 102 13.79 -1.33 -1.26
N THR A 103 14.42 -0.99 -0.13
CA THR A 103 14.84 0.39 0.11
C THR A 103 15.97 0.81 -0.84
N VAL A 104 16.85 -0.13 -1.16
CA VAL A 104 17.94 -0.03 -2.15
C VAL A 104 18.19 -1.45 -2.66
N ALA A 105 18.38 -1.64 -3.97
CA ALA A 105 18.71 -2.96 -4.52
C ALA A 105 20.04 -3.48 -3.93
N GLY A 106 20.07 -4.75 -3.53
CA GLY A 106 21.22 -5.34 -2.84
C GLY A 106 21.32 -4.98 -1.35
N SER A 107 20.40 -4.17 -0.81
CA SER A 107 20.27 -4.01 0.64
C SER A 107 19.60 -5.24 1.24
N ASN A 108 19.65 -5.35 2.56
CA ASN A 108 18.93 -6.35 3.33
C ASN A 108 17.60 -5.82 3.88
N GLN A 109 17.08 -4.70 3.38
CA GLN A 109 15.86 -4.10 3.91
C GLN A 109 14.77 -3.98 2.85
N TYR A 110 13.59 -4.50 3.18
CA TYR A 110 12.38 -4.37 2.39
C TYR A 110 11.31 -3.64 3.21
N GLU A 111 10.68 -2.64 2.60
CA GLU A 111 9.68 -1.80 3.24
C GLU A 111 8.30 -1.99 2.60
N VAL A 112 7.28 -2.05 3.44
CA VAL A 112 5.87 -2.11 3.07
C VAL A 112 5.18 -0.88 3.64
N THR A 113 4.54 -0.09 2.81
CA THR A 113 3.77 1.11 3.19
C THR A 113 2.28 0.83 3.06
N PHE A 114 1.52 0.99 4.14
CA PHE A 114 0.07 0.79 4.13
C PHE A 114 -0.66 1.97 3.47
N THR A 115 -1.77 1.66 2.80
CA THR A 115 -2.74 2.66 2.32
C THR A 115 -3.75 3.00 3.42
N ASP A 116 -4.84 3.69 3.10
CA ASP A 116 -6.00 3.88 3.97
C ASP A 116 -6.86 2.61 4.14
N TYR A 117 -6.58 1.55 3.37
CA TYR A 117 -7.36 0.30 3.41
C TYR A 117 -7.48 -0.28 4.83
N PRO A 118 -6.40 -0.38 5.63
CA PRO A 118 -6.49 -0.90 6.97
C PRO A 118 -7.25 0.01 7.91
N GLU A 119 -7.71 1.22 7.54
CA GLU A 119 -8.50 2.12 8.39
C GLU A 119 -10.00 1.76 8.43
N THR A 120 -10.48 1.07 7.40
CA THR A 120 -11.89 0.70 7.24
C THR A 120 -12.13 -0.81 7.28
N HIS A 121 -11.06 -1.62 7.22
CA HIS A 121 -11.13 -3.08 7.21
C HIS A 121 -10.59 -3.71 8.49
N SER A 122 -11.09 -4.89 8.81
CA SER A 122 -10.63 -5.75 9.92
C SER A 122 -10.15 -7.09 9.42
N ASN A 123 -9.48 -7.85 10.28
CA ASN A 123 -8.77 -9.07 9.92
C ASN A 123 -7.85 -8.84 8.71
N VAL A 124 -7.20 -7.67 8.66
CA VAL A 124 -6.37 -7.31 7.51
C VAL A 124 -5.13 -8.17 7.54
N SER A 125 -4.98 -9.04 6.55
CA SER A 125 -3.87 -9.96 6.45
C SER A 125 -3.55 -10.25 5.01
N GLY A 126 -2.35 -10.77 4.77
CA GLY A 126 -1.90 -11.07 3.43
C GLY A 126 -0.54 -11.72 3.41
N TYR A 127 0.04 -11.76 2.23
CA TYR A 127 1.42 -12.10 2.02
C TYR A 127 2.09 -11.07 1.12
N PHE A 128 3.40 -11.04 1.19
CA PHE A 128 4.21 -10.50 0.10
C PHE A 128 5.39 -11.44 -0.10
N GLU A 129 5.67 -11.76 -1.35
CA GLU A 129 6.89 -12.43 -1.74
C GLU A 129 7.67 -11.53 -2.66
N PHE A 130 8.98 -11.54 -2.55
CA PHE A 130 9.88 -10.80 -3.42
C PHE A 130 11.16 -11.61 -3.56
N TYR A 131 11.85 -11.38 -4.66
CA TYR A 131 13.06 -12.11 -4.90
C TYR A 131 14.26 -11.52 -4.15
N VAL A 132 15.16 -12.43 -3.80
CA VAL A 132 16.42 -12.22 -3.14
C VAL A 132 17.47 -13.05 -3.84
N LYS A 133 18.73 -12.72 -3.57
CA LYS A 133 19.88 -13.54 -3.92
C LYS A 133 20.71 -13.78 -2.67
N PHE A 134 21.59 -14.77 -2.73
CA PHE A 134 22.62 -14.87 -1.70
C PHE A 134 23.51 -13.63 -1.67
N SER A 135 24.00 -13.27 -0.50
CA SER A 135 25.07 -12.30 -0.35
C SER A 135 26.38 -12.86 -0.90
N ASP A 136 27.28 -11.99 -1.31
CA ASP A 136 28.55 -12.37 -1.94
C ASP A 136 29.49 -13.16 -0.99
N GLU A 137 29.15 -13.21 0.30
CA GLU A 137 29.88 -13.94 1.34
C GLU A 137 29.48 -15.43 1.45
N VAL A 138 28.29 -15.80 0.97
CA VAL A 138 27.84 -17.19 0.97
C VAL A 138 28.72 -18.00 0.01
N GLN A 139 28.96 -19.28 0.31
CA GLN A 139 29.76 -20.16 -0.52
C GLN A 139 29.00 -21.49 -0.75
N PRO A 140 29.17 -22.13 -1.92
CA PRO A 140 28.54 -23.41 -2.19
C PRO A 140 29.04 -24.50 -1.23
N GLY A 141 28.18 -25.46 -0.91
CA GLY A 141 28.55 -26.67 -0.17
C GLY A 141 27.63 -26.98 1.00
N ASN A 142 28.07 -26.68 2.22
CA ASN A 142 27.34 -27.11 3.43
C ASN A 142 26.04 -26.31 3.61
N PRO A 143 24.98 -26.94 4.17
CA PRO A 143 23.77 -26.22 4.56
C PRO A 143 24.07 -25.06 5.52
N VAL A 144 23.39 -23.94 5.28
CA VAL A 144 23.40 -22.72 6.07
C VAL A 144 22.01 -22.50 6.64
N ASP A 145 21.93 -22.21 7.94
CA ASP A 145 20.67 -21.86 8.59
C ASP A 145 20.35 -20.39 8.34
N ILE A 146 19.34 -20.12 7.51
CA ILE A 146 18.83 -18.77 7.28
C ILE A 146 17.84 -18.43 8.38
N VAL A 147 18.18 -17.46 9.23
CA VAL A 147 17.43 -17.13 10.46
C VAL A 147 16.66 -15.83 10.30
N PHE A 148 15.35 -15.92 10.14
CA PHE A 148 14.47 -14.76 10.04
C PHE A 148 13.89 -14.39 11.40
N ASP A 149 14.08 -13.15 11.82
CA ASP A 149 13.49 -12.63 13.05
C ASP A 149 12.02 -12.24 12.84
N ILE A 150 11.13 -12.84 13.64
CA ILE A 150 9.69 -12.58 13.62
C ILE A 150 9.19 -12.23 15.03
N PRO A 151 7.99 -11.65 15.18
CA PRO A 151 7.43 -11.35 16.50
C PRO A 151 7.39 -12.58 17.41
N GLY A 152 8.11 -12.49 18.54
CA GLY A 152 8.13 -13.55 19.56
C GLY A 152 9.13 -14.68 19.33
N GLY A 153 9.99 -14.61 18.31
CA GLY A 153 11.03 -15.62 18.08
C GLY A 153 11.75 -15.46 16.74
N SER A 154 12.18 -16.58 16.16
CA SER A 154 12.81 -16.61 14.84
C SER A 154 12.35 -17.87 14.10
N VAL A 155 12.28 -17.80 12.77
CA VAL A 155 12.10 -18.95 11.87
C VAL A 155 13.46 -19.30 11.29
N VAL A 156 13.85 -20.57 11.44
CA VAL A 156 15.13 -21.08 10.92
C VAL A 156 14.85 -21.96 9.72
N LEU A 157 15.34 -21.56 8.55
CA LEU A 157 15.18 -22.28 7.29
C LEU A 157 16.57 -22.77 6.82
N PRO A 158 16.86 -24.07 6.88
CA PRO A 158 18.12 -24.60 6.38
C PRO A 158 18.11 -24.59 4.85
N VAL A 159 19.13 -23.97 4.25
CA VAL A 159 19.32 -23.87 2.80
C VAL A 159 20.71 -24.36 2.45
N THR A 160 20.83 -25.17 1.41
CA THR A 160 22.09 -25.65 0.84
C THR A 160 22.42 -24.79 -0.38
N PRO A 161 23.43 -23.90 -0.31
CA PRO A 161 23.91 -23.19 -1.50
C PRO A 161 24.65 -24.18 -2.41
N GLU A 162 24.25 -24.26 -3.66
CA GLU A 162 24.87 -25.11 -4.67
C GLU A 162 25.83 -24.32 -5.54
N GLU A 163 26.72 -25.05 -6.22
CA GLU A 163 27.58 -24.47 -7.26
C GLU A 163 26.75 -23.70 -8.28
N PRO A 164 27.30 -22.66 -8.93
CA PRO A 164 26.59 -21.89 -9.95
C PRO A 164 25.94 -22.80 -10.99
N GLY A 165 24.63 -22.66 -11.18
CA GLY A 165 23.91 -23.38 -12.22
C GLY A 165 24.35 -22.86 -13.60
N ASP A 166 24.35 -23.76 -14.60
CA ASP A 166 24.64 -23.41 -15.99
C ASP A 166 23.60 -22.39 -16.48
N PRO A 167 23.99 -21.14 -16.81
CA PRO A 167 23.07 -20.13 -17.31
C PRO A 167 22.74 -20.47 -18.76
N GLY A 168 22.06 -21.59 -19.01
CA GLY A 168 21.71 -22.13 -20.33
C GLY A 168 22.52 -21.55 -21.48
N ASP A 169 23.70 -22.10 -21.74
CA ASP A 169 24.61 -21.84 -22.87
C ASP A 169 24.08 -20.86 -23.94
N PRO A 170 24.33 -19.53 -23.80
CA PRO A 170 24.32 -18.63 -24.93
C PRO A 170 25.64 -18.84 -25.66
N GLY A 171 25.75 -19.98 -26.35
CA GLY A 171 26.86 -20.43 -27.18
C GLY A 171 28.26 -20.07 -26.68
N ASP A 172 28.93 -21.02 -26.01
CA ASP A 172 30.39 -21.15 -25.84
C ASP A 172 31.17 -19.95 -26.42
N PRO A 173 31.38 -18.86 -25.65
CA PRO A 173 32.32 -17.84 -26.04
C PRO A 173 33.67 -18.51 -25.87
N GLY A 174 34.17 -19.06 -26.98
CA GLY A 174 35.38 -19.86 -27.01
C GLY A 174 36.50 -19.26 -26.17
N GLU A 175 37.33 -20.15 -25.60
CA GLU A 175 38.51 -19.90 -24.77
C GLU A 175 38.95 -18.42 -24.69
N PRO A 176 39.18 -17.84 -23.49
CA PRO A 176 39.54 -16.43 -23.33
C PRO A 176 40.70 -16.05 -24.25
N GLY A 177 40.32 -15.46 -25.38
CA GLY A 177 41.24 -14.96 -26.38
C GLY A 177 41.95 -13.75 -25.80
N ASP A 178 43.26 -13.85 -25.72
CA ASP A 178 44.26 -12.77 -25.67
C ASP A 178 43.78 -11.42 -25.04
N PRO A 179 44.29 -11.02 -23.85
CA PRO A 179 44.00 -9.71 -23.25
C PRO A 179 44.48 -8.48 -24.08
N ALA A 180 44.94 -8.68 -25.32
CA ALA A 180 45.39 -7.65 -26.25
C ALA A 180 44.43 -7.32 -27.43
N GLY A 181 43.20 -7.85 -27.47
CA GLY A 181 42.23 -7.65 -28.58
C GLY A 181 41.33 -6.39 -28.53
N ASP A 182 40.62 -6.16 -29.64
CA ASP A 182 39.44 -5.28 -29.68
C ASP A 182 38.33 -5.82 -28.76
N LYS A 183 37.50 -4.94 -28.19
CA LYS A 183 36.41 -5.35 -27.28
C LYS A 183 35.10 -4.65 -27.62
N PHE A 184 34.04 -5.44 -27.65
CA PHE A 184 32.67 -4.96 -27.67
C PHE A 184 31.94 -5.65 -26.51
N TYR A 185 31.28 -4.87 -25.66
CA TYR A 185 30.59 -5.42 -24.49
C TYR A 185 29.29 -4.66 -24.20
N LYS A 186 28.25 -5.41 -23.84
CA LYS A 186 26.96 -4.93 -23.41
C LYS A 186 26.71 -5.26 -21.93
N ALA A 187 26.27 -4.27 -21.17
CA ALA A 187 25.79 -4.47 -19.80
C ALA A 187 24.48 -3.74 -19.58
N GLY A 188 23.75 -4.15 -18.55
CA GLY A 188 22.64 -3.39 -17.99
C GLY A 188 22.57 -3.54 -16.49
N TYR A 189 21.99 -2.55 -15.84
CA TYR A 189 21.63 -2.62 -14.43
C TYR A 189 20.37 -1.83 -14.16
N TYR A 190 19.55 -2.37 -13.27
CA TYR A 190 18.37 -1.68 -12.79
C TYR A 190 18.76 -0.52 -11.87
N THR A 191 18.02 0.57 -11.95
CA THR A 191 18.29 1.82 -11.22
C THR A 191 17.20 2.08 -10.19
N GLU A 192 17.53 2.91 -9.18
CA GLU A 192 16.59 3.30 -8.11
C GLU A 192 15.32 4.01 -8.64
N ASN A 193 15.39 4.60 -9.84
CA ASN A 193 14.28 5.32 -10.47
C ASN A 193 13.30 4.40 -11.22
N GLY A 194 13.46 3.07 -11.14
CA GLY A 194 12.59 2.12 -11.84
C GLY A 194 12.88 1.96 -13.34
N THR A 195 14.06 2.38 -13.78
CA THR A 195 14.56 2.23 -15.17
C THR A 195 15.73 1.26 -15.23
N ILE A 196 16.06 0.75 -16.41
CA ILE A 196 17.27 -0.03 -16.65
C ILE A 196 18.28 0.86 -17.37
N GLU A 197 19.45 1.10 -16.77
CA GLU A 197 20.56 1.78 -17.44
C GLU A 197 21.42 0.73 -18.16
N TRP A 198 21.62 0.95 -19.46
CA TRP A 198 22.36 0.07 -20.35
C TRP A 198 23.67 0.72 -20.77
N PHE A 199 24.70 -0.09 -20.95
CA PHE A 199 26.04 0.34 -21.39
C PHE A 199 26.49 -0.47 -22.58
N VAL A 200 26.88 0.22 -23.66
CA VAL A 200 27.59 -0.39 -24.78
C VAL A 200 29.00 0.17 -24.78
N THR A 201 30.01 -0.68 -24.67
CA THR A 201 31.41 -0.26 -24.74
C THR A 201 32.09 -0.83 -25.98
N ILE A 202 32.71 0.05 -26.77
CA ILE A 202 33.44 -0.28 -27.99
C ILE A 202 34.89 0.16 -27.81
N ILE A 203 35.81 -0.80 -27.83
CA ILE A 203 37.25 -0.59 -27.83
C ILE A 203 37.80 -1.09 -29.16
N PRO A 204 38.31 -0.21 -30.03
CA PRO A 204 38.86 -0.64 -31.30
C PRO A 204 40.15 -1.47 -31.15
N PRO A 205 40.63 -2.11 -32.23
CA PRO A 205 41.88 -2.88 -32.19
C PRO A 205 43.06 -2.01 -31.77
N LYS A 206 44.02 -2.54 -30.99
CA LYS A 206 45.23 -1.79 -30.62
C LYS A 206 46.15 -1.61 -31.83
N LEU A 207 46.74 -0.42 -31.98
CA LEU A 207 47.82 -0.17 -32.93
C LEU A 207 49.02 -1.07 -32.60
N LYS A 208 49.51 -1.82 -33.59
CA LYS A 208 50.58 -2.84 -33.45
C LYS A 208 51.94 -2.32 -32.96
N SER A 209 52.17 -1.01 -32.83
CA SER A 209 53.53 -0.44 -32.76
C SER A 209 54.04 0.10 -31.42
N ASP A 210 53.26 0.25 -30.33
CA ASP A 210 53.83 0.57 -29.00
C ASP A 210 52.82 0.35 -27.83
N PRO A 211 53.05 -0.61 -26.91
CA PRO A 211 52.06 -0.99 -25.88
C PRO A 211 52.02 -0.10 -24.62
N GLY A 212 52.86 0.94 -24.51
CA GLY A 212 53.18 1.55 -23.20
C GLY A 212 52.26 2.66 -22.62
N MET A 213 51.24 3.17 -23.32
CA MET A 213 50.36 4.26 -22.83
C MET A 213 48.94 4.16 -23.43
N PRO A 214 47.87 4.62 -22.73
CA PRO A 214 46.53 4.74 -23.33
C PRO A 214 46.54 5.71 -24.52
N GLY A 215 45.79 5.41 -25.59
CA GLY A 215 45.53 6.36 -26.68
C GLY A 215 45.92 5.94 -28.11
N TYR A 216 46.09 4.66 -28.43
CA TYR A 216 46.46 4.23 -29.78
C TYR A 216 45.67 3.00 -30.22
N TYR A 217 44.41 3.23 -30.59
CA TYR A 217 43.59 2.26 -31.32
C TYR A 217 43.66 2.50 -32.83
N ASP A 218 43.56 1.45 -33.63
CA ASP A 218 43.36 1.57 -35.08
C ASP A 218 42.05 2.33 -35.33
N PRO A 219 42.06 3.33 -36.24
CA PRO A 219 40.89 4.14 -36.48
C PRO A 219 39.77 3.29 -37.07
N LEU A 220 38.56 3.45 -36.53
CA LEU A 220 37.35 2.88 -37.12
C LEU A 220 36.56 3.99 -37.81
N PHE A 221 36.18 3.76 -39.07
CA PHE A 221 35.45 4.73 -39.87
C PHE A 221 33.98 4.34 -40.00
N ASN A 222 33.10 5.33 -40.00
CA ASN A 222 31.64 5.18 -40.10
C ASN A 222 31.05 4.23 -39.05
N VAL A 223 31.42 4.43 -37.78
CA VAL A 223 30.96 3.58 -36.68
C VAL A 223 29.50 3.86 -36.36
N VAL A 224 28.67 2.83 -36.49
CA VAL A 224 27.25 2.84 -36.14
C VAL A 224 26.99 1.71 -35.17
N VAL A 225 26.34 2.03 -34.05
CA VAL A 225 25.83 1.06 -33.09
C VAL A 225 24.35 0.88 -33.35
N ASN A 226 23.90 -0.37 -33.49
CA ASN A 226 22.51 -0.75 -33.59
C ASN A 226 22.12 -1.51 -32.34
N ASP A 227 20.99 -1.19 -31.76
CA ASP A 227 20.54 -1.73 -30.47
C ASP A 227 19.08 -2.15 -30.57
N SER A 228 18.74 -3.25 -29.90
CA SER A 228 17.40 -3.80 -29.85
C SER A 228 17.05 -4.31 -28.45
N TYR A 229 15.87 -3.97 -27.95
CA TYR A 229 15.41 -4.33 -26.61
C TYR A 229 14.14 -5.20 -26.63
N SER A 230 14.02 -6.05 -25.60
CA SER A 230 12.88 -6.97 -25.42
C SER A 230 11.56 -6.22 -25.19
N GLN A 231 10.45 -6.97 -25.22
CA GLN A 231 9.15 -6.47 -24.77
C GLN A 231 9.20 -6.03 -23.28
N GLY A 232 8.23 -5.19 -22.88
CA GLY A 232 8.17 -4.60 -21.55
C GLY A 232 9.15 -3.46 -21.30
N GLN A 233 9.83 -2.97 -22.35
CA GLN A 233 10.75 -1.84 -22.26
C GLN A 233 10.45 -0.79 -23.33
N GLU A 234 10.80 0.46 -23.02
CA GLU A 234 10.76 1.59 -23.94
C GLU A 234 12.00 2.47 -23.73
N LEU A 235 12.71 2.82 -24.81
CA LEU A 235 13.86 3.72 -24.75
C LEU A 235 13.47 5.12 -24.27
N ILE A 236 14.21 5.66 -23.30
CA ILE A 236 14.12 7.06 -22.90
C ILE A 236 15.11 7.87 -23.75
N GLU A 237 14.68 8.32 -24.93
CA GLU A 237 15.55 8.86 -25.99
C GLU A 237 16.52 9.97 -25.51
N ASN A 238 16.08 10.86 -24.62
CA ASN A 238 16.91 11.97 -24.14
C ASN A 238 17.98 11.57 -23.10
N THR A 239 18.07 10.29 -22.74
CA THR A 239 19.12 9.77 -21.84
C THR A 239 20.34 9.25 -22.59
N VAL A 240 20.26 9.10 -23.92
CA VAL A 240 21.35 8.53 -24.72
C VAL A 240 22.55 9.48 -24.74
N LYS A 241 23.65 8.99 -24.19
CA LYS A 241 24.87 9.77 -23.93
C LYS A 241 26.10 8.92 -24.21
N VAL A 242 27.20 9.56 -24.60
CA VAL A 242 28.47 8.92 -24.95
C VAL A 242 29.64 9.59 -24.25
N ARG A 243 30.66 8.80 -23.91
CA ARG A 243 31.97 9.28 -23.45
C ARG A 243 33.10 8.44 -24.02
N ASN A 244 34.34 8.84 -23.78
CA ASN A 244 35.51 8.08 -24.21
C ASN A 244 35.73 6.87 -23.30
N ALA A 245 36.38 5.84 -23.82
CA ALA A 245 36.80 4.66 -23.05
C ALA A 245 38.14 4.12 -23.57
N TYR A 246 38.91 3.45 -22.70
CA TYR A 246 40.19 2.83 -23.06
C TYR A 246 40.47 1.59 -22.19
N LEU A 247 41.47 0.80 -22.55
CA LEU A 247 41.95 -0.37 -21.80
C LEU A 247 43.36 -0.10 -21.27
N LEU A 248 43.62 -0.55 -20.05
CA LEU A 248 44.99 -0.63 -19.54
C LEU A 248 45.64 -1.95 -19.96
N GLU A 249 46.97 -1.97 -19.99
CA GLU A 249 47.72 -3.20 -20.26
C GLU A 249 47.47 -4.23 -19.15
N GLY A 250 47.07 -5.44 -19.53
CA GLY A 250 46.75 -6.53 -18.59
C GLY A 250 45.40 -6.39 -17.87
N ASP A 251 44.64 -5.31 -18.11
CA ASP A 251 43.30 -5.12 -17.57
C ASP A 251 42.25 -5.51 -18.63
N PRO A 252 41.41 -6.52 -18.37
CA PRO A 252 40.34 -6.89 -19.29
C PRO A 252 39.17 -5.91 -19.28
N GLN A 253 39.05 -5.00 -18.30
CA GLN A 253 37.93 -4.07 -18.19
C GLN A 253 38.24 -2.71 -18.81
N ALA A 254 37.30 -2.20 -19.60
CA ALA A 254 37.38 -0.87 -20.18
C ALA A 254 37.19 0.21 -19.10
N ILE A 255 38.12 1.16 -19.07
CA ILE A 255 38.10 2.33 -18.20
C ILE A 255 37.44 3.49 -18.95
N PRO A 256 36.32 4.02 -18.44
CA PRO A 256 35.71 5.19 -19.01
C PRO A 256 36.53 6.47 -18.74
N SER A 257 36.49 7.42 -19.67
CA SER A 257 37.24 8.66 -19.62
C SER A 257 36.36 9.87 -19.98
N GLY A 258 36.43 10.90 -19.14
CA GLY A 258 35.67 12.14 -19.33
C GLY A 258 34.19 12.04 -18.96
N ASP A 259 33.51 13.17 -19.10
CA ASP A 259 32.08 13.32 -18.85
C ASP A 259 31.25 12.82 -20.03
N PHE A 260 30.04 12.34 -19.73
CA PHE A 260 29.06 12.00 -20.75
C PHE A 260 28.58 13.24 -21.51
N SER A 261 28.49 13.10 -22.83
CA SER A 261 27.90 14.09 -23.74
C SER A 261 26.66 13.49 -24.43
N PRO A 262 25.54 14.22 -24.54
CA PRO A 262 24.36 13.72 -25.26
C PRO A 262 24.69 13.38 -26.71
N ILE A 263 24.07 12.31 -27.22
CA ILE A 263 24.19 11.90 -28.63
C ILE A 263 22.83 11.54 -29.20
N GLY A 264 22.59 11.89 -30.46
CA GLY A 264 21.30 11.69 -31.10
C GLY A 264 21.04 10.23 -31.47
N VAL A 265 19.78 9.81 -31.32
CA VAL A 265 19.27 8.53 -31.80
C VAL A 265 18.87 8.66 -33.27
N THR A 266 19.11 7.59 -34.03
CA THR A 266 18.71 7.44 -35.43
C THR A 266 17.99 6.10 -35.60
N ASN A 267 17.24 5.92 -36.69
CA ASN A 267 16.53 4.66 -37.01
C ASN A 267 15.66 4.09 -35.86
N LEU A 268 15.07 4.95 -35.03
CA LEU A 268 14.18 4.53 -33.96
C LEU A 268 12.91 3.90 -34.55
N ASP A 269 12.68 2.62 -34.23
CA ASP A 269 11.46 1.89 -34.54
C ASP A 269 10.89 1.32 -33.25
N LEU A 270 9.86 1.97 -32.72
CA LEU A 270 9.22 1.59 -31.46
C LEU A 270 8.48 0.24 -31.55
N ASN A 271 8.00 -0.15 -32.74
CA ASN A 271 7.28 -1.42 -32.91
C ASN A 271 8.25 -2.60 -32.88
N ASN A 272 9.40 -2.42 -33.54
CA ASN A 272 10.46 -3.40 -33.57
C ASN A 272 11.42 -3.27 -32.36
N ARG A 273 11.29 -2.21 -31.56
CA ARG A 273 12.10 -1.91 -30.36
C ARG A 273 13.58 -1.83 -30.69
N THR A 274 13.90 -1.09 -31.75
CA THR A 274 15.26 -0.92 -32.25
C THR A 274 15.62 0.54 -32.39
N PHE A 275 16.90 0.87 -32.22
CA PHE A 275 17.45 2.18 -32.53
C PHE A 275 18.93 2.10 -32.91
N SER A 276 19.47 3.18 -33.45
CA SER A 276 20.89 3.29 -33.82
C SER A 276 21.51 4.57 -33.26
N VAL A 277 22.80 4.51 -32.94
CA VAL A 277 23.63 5.66 -32.59
C VAL A 277 24.78 5.76 -33.59
N ASN A 278 24.90 6.91 -34.26
CA ASN A 278 25.98 7.17 -35.20
C ASN A 278 27.14 7.86 -34.46
N LEU A 279 28.26 7.16 -34.31
CA LEU A 279 29.45 7.65 -33.64
C LEU A 279 30.43 8.35 -34.60
N GLY A 280 30.21 8.24 -35.92
CA GLY A 280 31.12 8.78 -36.93
C GLY A 280 32.46 8.05 -36.95
N ASP A 281 33.54 8.80 -37.15
CA ASP A 281 34.89 8.25 -37.19
C ASP A 281 35.52 8.27 -35.78
N LEU A 282 36.10 7.14 -35.38
CA LEU A 282 36.83 6.98 -34.14
C LEU A 282 38.34 6.95 -34.44
N ASP A 283 38.91 8.11 -34.74
CA ASP A 283 40.32 8.30 -35.10
C ASP A 283 41.13 9.08 -34.04
N ASP A 284 40.51 9.34 -32.89
CA ASP A 284 41.09 10.10 -31.78
C ASP A 284 41.89 9.25 -30.78
N GLY A 285 42.05 7.96 -31.07
CA GLY A 285 42.80 7.02 -30.22
C GLY A 285 42.03 6.52 -29.00
N TYR A 286 40.71 6.79 -28.90
CA TYR A 286 39.85 6.29 -27.83
C TYR A 286 38.74 5.38 -28.36
N GLY A 287 38.32 4.44 -27.53
CA GLY A 287 37.03 3.78 -27.68
C GLY A 287 35.89 4.69 -27.23
N ARG A 288 34.67 4.16 -27.27
CA ARG A 288 33.45 4.85 -26.83
C ARG A 288 32.68 3.98 -25.85
N GLN A 289 32.08 4.62 -24.85
CA GLN A 289 31.06 4.02 -24.02
C GLN A 289 29.78 4.83 -24.17
N ILE A 290 28.72 4.16 -24.62
CA ILE A 290 27.37 4.69 -24.68
C ILE A 290 26.65 4.26 -23.42
N SER A 291 25.86 5.17 -22.83
CA SER A 291 24.87 4.85 -21.81
C SER A 291 23.50 5.39 -22.23
N TYR A 292 22.46 4.66 -21.89
CA TYR A 292 21.06 5.08 -22.07
C TYR A 292 20.16 4.31 -21.11
N GLU A 293 18.95 4.82 -20.88
CA GLU A 293 17.97 4.19 -20.00
C GLU A 293 16.77 3.68 -20.81
N THR A 294 16.24 2.53 -20.42
CA THR A 294 14.91 2.08 -20.81
C THR A 294 13.96 2.17 -19.61
N ARG A 295 12.75 2.65 -19.87
CA ARG A 295 11.63 2.57 -18.95
C ARG A 295 10.98 1.20 -19.07
N ILE A 296 10.61 0.62 -17.93
CA ILE A 296 9.83 -0.61 -17.91
C ILE A 296 8.36 -0.28 -18.13
N THR A 297 7.75 -0.94 -19.09
CA THR A 297 6.35 -0.74 -19.50
C THR A 297 5.45 -1.93 -19.14
N ASP A 298 6.03 -3.09 -18.83
CA ASP A 298 5.31 -4.28 -18.42
C ASP A 298 6.04 -4.93 -17.23
N PRO A 299 5.66 -4.58 -15.98
CA PRO A 299 6.38 -5.01 -14.78
C PRO A 299 6.25 -6.51 -14.48
N GLU A 300 5.35 -7.23 -15.16
CA GLU A 300 5.18 -8.68 -15.01
C GLU A 300 6.30 -9.47 -15.69
N ILE A 301 7.11 -8.82 -16.52
CA ILE A 301 8.27 -9.44 -17.18
C ILE A 301 9.45 -9.47 -16.19
N GLU A 302 9.93 -10.67 -15.88
CA GLU A 302 11.02 -10.88 -14.91
C GLU A 302 12.42 -10.70 -15.53
N ALA A 303 12.56 -10.80 -16.86
CA ALA A 303 13.83 -10.74 -17.57
C ALA A 303 13.75 -9.85 -18.80
N TYR A 304 14.57 -8.80 -18.79
CA TYR A 304 14.68 -7.81 -19.85
C TYR A 304 15.97 -8.02 -20.60
N THR A 305 15.89 -8.38 -21.88
CA THR A 305 17.06 -8.56 -22.73
C THR A 305 17.29 -7.32 -23.58
N ASN A 306 18.55 -7.06 -23.90
CA ASN A 306 18.95 -6.03 -24.83
C ASN A 306 20.22 -6.46 -25.56
N ASP A 307 20.16 -6.41 -26.88
CA ASP A 307 21.23 -6.79 -27.79
C ASP A 307 21.75 -5.56 -28.52
N ALA A 308 23.07 -5.46 -28.65
CA ALA A 308 23.72 -4.42 -29.42
C ALA A 308 24.69 -5.02 -30.43
N SER A 309 24.83 -4.34 -31.56
CA SER A 309 25.85 -4.62 -32.57
C SER A 309 26.51 -3.32 -33.00
N VAL A 310 27.78 -3.39 -33.37
CA VAL A 310 28.51 -2.28 -33.96
C VAL A 310 28.98 -2.68 -35.34
N THR A 311 28.77 -1.77 -36.29
CA THR A 311 29.25 -1.88 -37.66
C THR A 311 30.14 -0.69 -37.97
N ALA A 312 31.34 -0.96 -38.47
CA ALA A 312 32.28 0.01 -39.01
C ALA A 312 32.98 -0.60 -40.22
N GLN A 313 33.81 0.18 -40.91
CA GLN A 313 34.57 -0.34 -42.05
C GLN A 313 35.46 -1.52 -41.62
N ASP A 314 35.19 -2.72 -42.16
CA ASP A 314 35.90 -3.98 -41.87
C ASP A 314 35.87 -4.42 -40.39
N PHE A 315 34.91 -3.92 -39.61
CA PHE A 315 34.75 -4.23 -38.19
C PHE A 315 33.28 -4.41 -37.83
N GLU A 316 32.93 -5.63 -37.40
CA GLU A 316 31.60 -5.98 -36.91
C GLU A 316 31.72 -6.79 -35.62
N ARG A 317 30.94 -6.43 -34.61
CA ARG A 317 30.80 -7.14 -33.34
C ARG A 317 29.37 -7.02 -32.83
N ASP A 318 28.93 -8.00 -32.05
CA ASP A 318 27.66 -8.02 -31.35
C ASP A 318 27.83 -8.60 -29.95
N ASP A 319 26.96 -8.19 -29.05
CA ASP A 319 26.87 -8.68 -27.68
C ASP A 319 25.48 -8.38 -27.10
N GLY A 320 25.07 -9.15 -26.09
CA GLY A 320 23.76 -9.05 -25.46
C GLY A 320 23.85 -9.07 -23.93
N ALA A 321 22.90 -8.42 -23.28
CA ALA A 321 22.79 -8.41 -21.84
C ALA A 321 21.35 -8.67 -21.39
N THR A 322 21.20 -9.34 -20.25
CA THR A 322 19.91 -9.56 -19.60
C THR A 322 19.92 -8.95 -18.22
N VAL A 323 18.94 -8.09 -17.93
CA VAL A 323 18.67 -7.58 -16.58
C VAL A 323 17.42 -8.26 -16.08
N ARG A 324 17.55 -9.02 -14.99
CA ARG A 324 16.41 -9.60 -14.30
C ARG A 324 15.91 -8.63 -13.23
N ILE A 325 14.62 -8.33 -13.28
CA ILE A 325 13.95 -7.49 -12.29
C ILE A 325 12.87 -8.37 -11.73
N GLU A 326 13.14 -8.82 -10.52
CA GLU A 326 12.46 -9.96 -10.01
C GLU A 326 11.24 -9.47 -9.24
N GLY A 327 10.08 -9.55 -9.92
CA GLY A 327 8.79 -9.11 -9.43
C GLY A 327 8.31 -9.97 -8.26
N GLY A 328 7.72 -9.33 -7.28
CA GLY A 328 7.07 -10.02 -6.17
C GLY A 328 5.56 -10.01 -6.33
N GLU A 329 4.86 -10.88 -5.61
CA GLU A 329 3.40 -10.86 -5.53
C GLU A 329 2.98 -10.55 -4.10
N GLY A 330 1.88 -9.83 -3.92
CA GLY A 330 1.24 -9.72 -2.63
C GLY A 330 -0.27 -9.70 -2.75
N GLY A 331 -0.92 -10.62 -2.04
CA GLY A 331 -2.36 -10.61 -1.83
C GLY A 331 -2.67 -10.13 -0.42
N ALA A 332 -3.70 -9.32 -0.27
CA ALA A 332 -4.12 -8.83 1.03
C ALA A 332 -5.63 -8.67 1.10
N GLY A 333 -6.27 -9.16 2.15
CA GLY A 333 -7.73 -9.10 2.31
C GLY A 333 -8.12 -8.46 3.62
N GLY A 334 -9.40 -8.08 3.73
CA GLY A 334 -9.96 -7.60 4.97
C GLY A 334 -11.48 -7.68 4.95
N GLU A 335 -12.07 -7.76 6.13
CA GLU A 335 -13.50 -7.81 6.35
C GLU A 335 -14.05 -6.45 6.77
N GLN A 336 -15.32 -6.23 6.47
CA GLN A 336 -16.04 -5.01 6.79
C GLN A 336 -17.37 -5.35 7.48
N ALA A 337 -17.77 -4.52 8.44
CA ALA A 337 -19.08 -4.61 9.08
C ALA A 337 -19.91 -3.35 8.86
N GLY A 338 -21.22 -3.52 8.83
CA GLY A 338 -22.18 -2.43 8.96
C GLY A 338 -23.06 -2.64 10.19
N PHE A 339 -23.85 -1.62 10.53
CA PHE A 339 -24.87 -1.72 11.57
C PHE A 339 -26.15 -1.01 11.13
N SER A 340 -27.28 -1.40 11.74
CA SER A 340 -28.55 -0.69 11.65
C SER A 340 -29.14 -0.64 13.05
N VAL A 341 -29.47 0.55 13.56
CA VAL A 341 -30.06 0.76 14.88
C VAL A 341 -31.48 1.30 14.74
N MET A 342 -32.36 0.96 15.69
CA MET A 342 -33.76 1.38 15.70
C MET A 342 -34.05 2.31 16.89
N LYS A 343 -34.47 3.54 16.60
CA LYS A 343 -34.95 4.49 17.60
C LYS A 343 -36.45 4.29 17.81
N GLU A 344 -36.86 4.05 19.06
CA GLU A 344 -38.26 3.82 19.39
C GLU A 344 -38.72 4.50 20.69
N ASP A 345 -40.04 4.55 20.88
CA ASP A 345 -40.67 4.96 22.14
C ASP A 345 -40.86 3.78 23.09
N SER A 346 -41.42 4.03 24.27
CA SER A 346 -41.68 2.97 25.27
C SER A 346 -42.73 1.93 24.84
N ASN A 347 -43.39 2.13 23.69
CA ASN A 347 -44.38 1.21 23.09
C ASN A 347 -43.82 0.53 21.82
N SER A 348 -42.52 0.67 21.55
CA SER A 348 -41.86 0.17 20.34
C SER A 348 -42.37 0.78 19.02
N ASN A 349 -42.91 2.00 19.07
CA ASN A 349 -43.16 2.77 17.85
C ASN A 349 -41.88 3.46 17.39
N PRO A 350 -41.60 3.53 16.07
CA PRO A 350 -40.43 4.22 15.56
C PRO A 350 -40.46 5.72 15.87
N LEU A 351 -39.32 6.28 16.26
CA LEU A 351 -39.16 7.69 16.59
C LEU A 351 -38.21 8.40 15.61
N PRO A 352 -38.74 9.19 14.66
CA PRO A 352 -37.92 10.00 13.75
C PRO A 352 -37.37 11.27 14.41
N GLY A 353 -36.27 11.80 13.87
CA GLY A 353 -35.71 13.11 14.22
C GLY A 353 -34.74 13.14 15.40
N ALA A 354 -34.41 11.99 16.00
CA ALA A 354 -33.37 11.91 17.03
C ALA A 354 -31.98 12.01 16.38
N LYS A 355 -31.06 12.80 16.94
CA LYS A 355 -29.71 12.97 16.39
C LYS A 355 -28.63 12.34 17.27
N PHE A 356 -27.66 11.70 16.64
CA PHE A 356 -26.60 10.95 17.30
C PHE A 356 -25.20 11.31 16.82
N THR A 357 -24.25 11.16 17.73
CA THR A 357 -22.82 11.06 17.43
C THR A 357 -22.38 9.60 17.55
N LEU A 358 -21.73 9.09 16.50
CA LEU A 358 -21.08 7.78 16.48
C LEU A 358 -19.60 7.95 16.81
N SER A 359 -19.10 7.16 17.76
CA SER A 359 -17.67 7.10 18.10
C SER A 359 -17.19 5.65 18.21
N ARG A 360 -15.94 5.39 17.84
CA ARG A 360 -15.27 4.11 18.12
C ARG A 360 -14.55 4.20 19.46
N ILE A 361 -14.72 3.19 20.29
CA ILE A 361 -14.02 3.07 21.57
C ILE A 361 -12.72 2.31 21.33
N THR A 362 -11.59 2.98 21.56
CA THR A 362 -10.24 2.43 21.47
C THR A 362 -9.56 2.48 22.84
N SER A 363 -8.33 1.98 22.93
CA SER A 363 -7.52 2.05 24.16
C SER A 363 -7.16 3.50 24.56
N SER A 364 -7.19 4.44 23.63
CA SER A 364 -6.95 5.88 23.87
C SER A 364 -8.24 6.67 24.20
N GLY A 365 -9.41 6.03 24.10
CA GLY A 365 -10.71 6.64 24.37
C GLY A 365 -11.68 6.55 23.19
N ALA A 366 -12.74 7.36 23.24
CA ALA A 366 -13.74 7.44 22.18
C ALA A 366 -13.28 8.40 21.07
N THR A 367 -13.10 7.89 19.86
CA THR A 367 -12.79 8.66 18.65
C THR A 367 -14.06 8.88 17.85
N GLU A 368 -14.41 10.12 17.60
CA GLU A 368 -15.59 10.49 16.79
C GLU A 368 -15.44 10.04 15.34
N ILE A 369 -16.48 9.42 14.78
CA ILE A 369 -16.55 8.97 13.38
C ILE A 369 -17.53 9.85 12.60
N ALA A 370 -18.71 10.10 13.17
CA ALA A 370 -19.75 10.88 12.52
C ALA A 370 -20.64 11.57 13.55
N THR A 371 -21.13 12.76 13.19
CA THR A 371 -22.09 13.53 13.99
C THR A 371 -23.35 13.81 13.17
N GLY A 372 -24.46 14.06 13.87
CA GLY A 372 -25.73 14.39 13.24
C GLY A 372 -26.39 13.21 12.50
N LEU A 373 -26.08 11.97 12.89
CA LEU A 373 -26.81 10.81 12.39
C LEU A 373 -28.25 10.89 12.89
N GLU A 374 -29.22 10.99 11.98
CA GLU A 374 -30.62 11.22 12.32
C GLU A 374 -31.45 9.94 12.17
N SER A 375 -32.37 9.69 13.11
CA SER A 375 -33.35 8.61 12.95
C SER A 375 -34.37 8.97 11.87
N GLY A 376 -34.47 8.11 10.86
CA GLY A 376 -35.38 8.30 9.73
C GLY A 376 -36.87 8.12 10.11
N PRO A 377 -37.79 8.29 9.13
CA PRO A 377 -39.23 8.11 9.33
C PRO A 377 -39.65 6.76 9.90
N ASP A 378 -38.84 5.72 9.67
CA ASP A 378 -39.03 4.36 10.19
C ASP A 378 -38.26 4.09 11.47
N GLY A 379 -37.69 5.14 12.10
CA GLY A 379 -36.88 5.06 13.32
C GLY A 379 -35.45 4.57 13.08
N LYS A 380 -35.08 4.19 11.85
CA LYS A 380 -33.75 3.63 11.59
C LYS A 380 -32.66 4.70 11.55
N ILE A 381 -31.51 4.35 12.12
CA ILE A 381 -30.27 5.11 12.02
C ILE A 381 -29.31 4.29 11.16
N SER A 382 -28.72 4.92 10.16
CA SER A 382 -27.80 4.27 9.22
C SER A 382 -26.51 5.08 9.09
N TYR A 383 -25.40 4.38 9.00
CA TYR A 383 -24.11 4.95 8.59
C TYR A 383 -23.76 4.40 7.21
N PRO A 384 -23.51 5.24 6.18
CA PRO A 384 -23.44 4.79 4.79
C PRO A 384 -22.14 4.06 4.45
N GLN A 385 -21.09 4.25 5.25
CA GLN A 385 -19.82 3.56 5.08
C GLN A 385 -19.75 2.32 5.96
N THR A 386 -18.93 1.37 5.55
CA THR A 386 -18.56 0.23 6.36
C THR A 386 -17.55 0.63 7.44
N LEU A 387 -17.51 -0.19 8.50
CA LEU A 387 -16.71 0.02 9.68
C LEU A 387 -15.86 -1.20 9.98
N LYS A 388 -14.72 -0.94 10.62
CA LYS A 388 -13.91 -1.97 11.27
C LYS A 388 -14.68 -2.69 12.37
N PHE A 389 -14.29 -3.91 12.66
CA PHE A 389 -14.60 -4.59 13.89
C PHE A 389 -14.04 -3.82 15.09
N GLY A 390 -14.80 -3.84 16.18
CA GLY A 390 -14.47 -3.09 17.38
C GLY A 390 -15.71 -2.66 18.14
N THR A 391 -15.49 -1.97 19.25
CA THR A 391 -16.56 -1.42 20.09
C THR A 391 -16.83 0.02 19.69
N TYR A 392 -18.11 0.36 19.61
CA TYR A 392 -18.64 1.65 19.21
C TYR A 392 -19.66 2.14 20.22
N GLN A 393 -19.89 3.44 20.24
CA GLN A 393 -20.98 4.06 20.97
C GLN A 393 -21.78 5.02 20.10
N LEU A 394 -23.08 5.10 20.36
CA LEU A 394 -23.98 6.15 19.90
C LEU A 394 -24.36 7.03 21.09
N VAL A 395 -24.06 8.32 21.00
CA VAL A 395 -24.49 9.33 21.99
C VAL A 395 -25.62 10.14 21.39
N GLU A 396 -26.79 10.13 22.02
CA GLU A 396 -27.89 11.00 21.60
C GLU A 396 -27.52 12.46 21.93
N THR A 397 -27.61 13.32 20.93
CA THR A 397 -27.25 14.75 21.04
C THR A 397 -28.49 15.64 20.97
N GLU A 398 -29.57 15.15 20.36
CA GLU A 398 -30.86 15.83 20.26
C GLU A 398 -31.97 14.77 20.30
N ALA A 399 -32.87 14.89 21.27
CA ALA A 399 -34.05 14.04 21.35
C ALA A 399 -35.15 14.55 20.40
N PRO A 400 -36.04 13.66 19.92
CA PRO A 400 -37.24 14.07 19.22
C PRO A 400 -38.15 14.97 20.08
N ASP A 401 -38.95 15.82 19.44
CA ASP A 401 -39.90 16.69 20.12
C ASP A 401 -40.84 15.91 21.07
N GLY A 402 -40.91 16.35 22.33
CA GLY A 402 -41.74 15.73 23.37
C GLY A 402 -41.11 14.53 24.08
N PHE A 403 -39.81 14.27 23.85
CA PHE A 403 -39.06 13.20 24.48
C PHE A 403 -37.83 13.70 25.24
N GLN A 404 -37.46 12.97 26.30
CA GLN A 404 -36.27 13.25 27.08
C GLN A 404 -35.02 12.74 26.36
N LEU A 405 -33.97 13.55 26.36
CA LEU A 405 -32.63 13.18 25.90
C LEU A 405 -32.04 12.08 26.79
N LEU A 406 -31.43 11.08 26.15
CA LEU A 406 -30.70 10.03 26.85
C LEU A 406 -29.45 10.57 27.53
N SER A 407 -29.24 10.16 28.78
CA SER A 407 -28.04 10.52 29.55
C SER A 407 -26.84 9.64 29.25
N ASP A 408 -27.09 8.38 28.88
CA ASP A 408 -26.08 7.34 28.78
C ASP A 408 -25.83 6.98 27.30
N PRO A 409 -24.55 6.86 26.87
CA PRO A 409 -24.22 6.34 25.55
C PRO A 409 -24.73 4.92 25.34
N TYR A 410 -25.08 4.59 24.11
CA TYR A 410 -25.41 3.23 23.71
C TYR A 410 -24.19 2.54 23.10
N GLU A 411 -23.62 1.55 23.78
CA GLU A 411 -22.45 0.80 23.30
C GLU A 411 -22.83 -0.49 22.54
N PHE A 412 -22.10 -0.79 21.47
CA PHE A 412 -22.23 -2.04 20.70
C PHE A 412 -20.89 -2.48 20.12
N THR A 413 -20.78 -3.75 19.76
CA THR A 413 -19.58 -4.32 19.14
C THR A 413 -19.89 -4.82 17.74
N LEU A 414 -19.02 -4.50 16.78
CA LEU A 414 -19.01 -5.07 15.45
C LEU A 414 -17.92 -6.14 15.37
N ASP A 415 -18.27 -7.30 14.84
CA ASP A 415 -17.38 -8.44 14.58
C ASP A 415 -17.71 -9.07 13.22
N SER A 416 -17.10 -10.22 12.91
CA SER A 416 -17.31 -10.94 11.65
C SER A 416 -18.73 -11.48 11.47
N ALA A 417 -19.55 -11.52 12.53
CA ALA A 417 -20.97 -11.81 12.41
C ALA A 417 -21.76 -10.61 11.87
N GLY A 418 -21.11 -9.45 11.70
CA GLY A 418 -21.55 -8.27 10.94
C GLY A 418 -23.03 -8.04 11.07
N ILE A 419 -23.45 -7.30 12.11
CA ILE A 419 -24.84 -7.33 12.54
C ILE A 419 -25.76 -6.71 11.49
N LYS A 420 -26.28 -7.57 10.61
CA LYS A 420 -27.17 -7.20 9.52
C LYS A 420 -28.47 -6.58 10.01
N GLU A 421 -28.88 -6.85 11.25
CA GLU A 421 -29.92 -6.11 11.97
C GLU A 421 -29.72 -6.24 13.49
N LEU A 422 -28.93 -5.35 14.12
CA LEU A 422 -28.99 -5.22 15.58
C LEU A 422 -30.17 -4.31 15.89
N THR A 423 -31.37 -4.89 16.02
CA THR A 423 -32.54 -4.12 16.46
C THR A 423 -32.37 -3.83 17.95
N ILE A 424 -31.57 -2.83 18.25
CA ILE A 424 -31.41 -2.27 19.58
C ILE A 424 -32.51 -1.24 19.72
N PRO A 425 -33.49 -1.44 20.60
CA PRO A 425 -34.42 -0.40 20.92
C PRO A 425 -33.70 0.66 21.76
N ILE A 426 -33.37 1.80 21.14
CA ILE A 426 -32.95 2.99 21.87
C ILE A 426 -34.23 3.75 22.26
N VAL A 427 -34.67 3.55 23.51
CA VAL A 427 -35.98 4.01 23.99
C VAL A 427 -35.87 5.41 24.62
N ASN A 428 -36.55 6.41 24.05
CA ASN A 428 -36.76 7.66 24.79
C ASN A 428 -38.05 7.59 25.60
N LYS A 429 -37.97 8.17 26.80
CA LYS A 429 -39.16 8.41 27.62
C LYS A 429 -39.77 9.73 27.18
N ALA A 430 -41.09 9.76 27.08
CA ALA A 430 -41.81 11.02 26.84
C ALA A 430 -41.50 12.00 27.97
N GLU A 431 -41.41 13.29 27.64
CA GLU A 431 -41.42 14.33 28.65
C GLU A 431 -42.77 14.31 29.36
N VAL A 432 -42.75 14.02 30.66
CA VAL A 432 -43.93 14.21 31.50
C VAL A 432 -43.92 15.64 32.03
N GLY A 433 -44.90 16.43 31.61
CA GLY A 433 -45.18 17.72 32.24
C GLY A 433 -45.80 17.50 33.61
N SER A 434 -45.51 18.39 34.57
CA SER A 434 -46.25 18.44 35.83
C SER A 434 -47.28 19.55 35.80
N VAL A 435 -48.44 19.30 36.41
CA VAL A 435 -49.48 20.32 36.57
C VAL A 435 -49.89 20.39 38.03
N THR A 436 -49.89 21.62 38.57
CA THR A 436 -50.45 21.88 39.90
C THR A 436 -51.77 22.63 39.76
N LEU A 437 -52.85 22.03 40.24
CA LEU A 437 -54.14 22.69 40.40
C LEU A 437 -54.29 23.16 41.85
N LEU A 438 -54.65 24.43 42.04
CA LEU A 438 -55.03 24.97 43.34
C LEU A 438 -56.53 25.23 43.35
N LYS A 439 -57.24 24.61 44.31
CA LYS A 439 -58.65 24.90 44.54
C LYS A 439 -58.82 25.82 45.74
N HIS A 440 -59.43 26.98 45.49
CA HIS A 440 -59.74 27.98 46.51
C HIS A 440 -61.19 28.47 46.39
N GLU A 441 -61.63 29.26 47.38
CA GLU A 441 -62.93 29.91 47.40
C GLU A 441 -62.99 31.05 46.37
N ALA A 442 -64.15 31.21 45.72
CA ALA A 442 -64.35 32.28 44.75
C ALA A 442 -64.22 33.65 45.45
N GLY A 443 -63.26 34.46 44.99
CA GLY A 443 -63.00 35.79 45.56
C GLY A 443 -61.96 35.81 46.69
N ASP A 444 -61.41 34.66 47.10
CA ASP A 444 -60.32 34.58 48.10
C ASP A 444 -59.36 33.42 47.76
N GLU A 445 -58.21 33.75 47.18
CA GLU A 445 -57.15 32.78 46.84
C GLU A 445 -56.42 32.22 48.08
N GLY A 446 -56.51 32.90 49.23
CA GLY A 446 -55.88 32.45 50.47
C GLY A 446 -56.69 31.38 51.21
N LYS A 447 -57.97 31.23 50.87
CA LYS A 447 -58.86 30.23 51.45
C LYS A 447 -58.97 29.00 50.54
N VAL A 448 -58.02 28.09 50.73
CA VAL A 448 -57.91 26.83 50.01
C VAL A 448 -58.97 25.82 50.45
N LEU A 449 -59.33 24.90 49.55
CA LEU A 449 -60.42 23.95 49.77
C LEU A 449 -59.89 22.51 49.64
N GLU A 450 -59.93 21.78 50.74
CA GLU A 450 -59.62 20.36 50.83
C GLU A 450 -60.83 19.50 50.40
N GLY A 451 -60.57 18.30 49.87
CA GLY A 451 -61.59 17.30 49.57
C GLY A 451 -62.36 17.49 48.24
N ALA A 452 -61.98 18.45 47.40
CA ALA A 452 -62.56 18.61 46.07
C ALA A 452 -61.98 17.57 45.10
N LYS A 453 -62.87 16.87 44.38
CA LYS A 453 -62.50 15.81 43.43
C LYS A 453 -62.44 16.30 42.00
N PHE A 454 -61.40 15.91 41.27
CA PHE A 454 -61.15 16.27 39.88
C PHE A 454 -60.75 15.02 39.10
N MET A 455 -61.39 14.79 37.96
CA MET A 455 -60.97 13.76 37.00
C MET A 455 -60.02 14.39 35.98
N LEU A 456 -58.83 13.82 35.82
CA LEU A 456 -57.90 14.20 34.77
C LEU A 456 -58.31 13.51 33.46
N TYR A 457 -58.33 14.25 32.36
CA TYR A 457 -58.67 13.73 31.04
C TYR A 457 -57.50 13.93 30.07
N SER A 458 -57.24 12.91 29.24
CA SER A 458 -56.51 13.09 27.99
C SER A 458 -57.45 13.73 26.96
N GLY A 459 -57.16 14.96 26.54
CA GLY A 459 -58.02 15.76 25.66
C GLY A 459 -59.02 16.65 26.40
N VAL A 460 -60.08 17.10 25.71
CA VAL A 460 -61.03 18.09 26.26
C VAL A 460 -62.22 17.39 26.91
N ALA A 461 -62.39 17.56 28.22
CA ALA A 461 -63.56 17.10 28.94
C ALA A 461 -64.86 17.74 28.39
N PRO A 462 -66.00 17.03 28.37
CA PRO A 462 -66.21 15.67 28.87
C PRO A 462 -65.90 14.56 27.84
N ASN A 463 -65.50 14.93 26.62
CA ASN A 463 -65.32 13.98 25.52
C ASN A 463 -63.91 13.34 25.48
N GLY A 464 -62.98 13.81 26.31
CA GLY A 464 -61.66 13.22 26.48
C GLY A 464 -61.67 11.86 27.19
N THR A 465 -60.55 11.16 27.16
CA THR A 465 -60.38 9.87 27.85
C THR A 465 -60.00 10.12 29.31
N PRO A 466 -60.77 9.64 30.30
CA PRO A 466 -60.40 9.79 31.70
C PRO A 466 -59.11 9.02 32.00
N ILE A 467 -58.18 9.67 32.71
CA ILE A 467 -56.88 9.11 33.12
C ILE A 467 -56.98 8.63 34.56
N ASP A 468 -57.25 9.55 35.52
CA ASP A 468 -57.34 9.24 36.96
C ASP A 468 -58.13 10.32 37.73
N GLU A 469 -58.64 9.99 38.92
CA GLU A 469 -59.32 10.92 39.83
C GLU A 469 -58.37 11.37 40.96
N TYR A 470 -58.31 12.67 41.19
CA TYR A 470 -57.51 13.29 42.24
C TYR A 470 -58.40 14.08 43.20
N GLU A 471 -57.98 14.14 44.47
CA GLU A 471 -58.65 14.90 45.52
C GLU A 471 -57.68 15.93 46.10
N THR A 472 -58.13 17.18 46.25
CA THR A 472 -57.29 18.27 46.79
C THR A 472 -56.94 18.02 48.24
N GLY A 473 -55.66 18.14 48.59
CA GLY A 473 -55.17 17.97 49.97
C GLY A 473 -55.53 19.14 50.92
N PRO A 474 -55.05 19.12 52.18
CA PRO A 474 -55.29 20.18 53.17
C PRO A 474 -54.84 21.58 52.73
N ASP A 475 -53.90 21.66 51.78
CA ASP A 475 -53.40 22.90 51.18
C ASP A 475 -54.18 23.30 49.90
N GLY A 476 -55.25 22.57 49.58
CA GLY A 476 -56.09 22.72 48.40
C GLY A 476 -55.41 22.40 47.08
N LYS A 477 -54.26 21.72 47.08
CA LYS A 477 -53.51 21.41 45.86
C LYS A 477 -53.69 19.98 45.40
N ILE A 478 -53.56 19.81 44.08
CA ILE A 478 -53.30 18.54 43.40
C ILE A 478 -52.05 18.77 42.55
N THR A 479 -51.08 17.87 42.62
CA THR A 479 -49.92 17.83 41.73
C THR A 479 -49.93 16.49 41.02
N VAL A 480 -49.92 16.51 39.68
CA VAL A 480 -49.85 15.32 38.81
C VAL A 480 -48.58 15.38 37.99
#